data_AF-A0A3M2TKR9-F1
#
_entry.id   AF-A0A3M2TKR9-F1
#
_cell.length_a   1.000
_cell.length_b   1.000
_cell.length_c   1.000
_cell.angle_alpha   90.00
_cell.angle_beta   90.00
_cell.angle_gamma   90.00
#
_symmetry.space_group_name_H-M   'P 1'
#
loop_
_entity.id
_entity.type
_entity.pdbx_description
1 polymer ?
#
loop_
_entity_poly.entity_id
_entity_poly.type
_entity_poly.pdbx_seq_one_letter_code
_entity_poly.pdbx_strand_id
1 'polypeptide(L)'
;WQAPIEFASKTDYWSCHLAQAPTTLELPTDRPRPAIQTYRGRVISRSLGKTLSARIDALSQAQEGTPFMTLLALFNVLLNRYSGQQDIVIGTPIA
;
A
#
# COMPACT_ATOMS: atom_id res chain seq x y z
N TRP A 1 -29.20 11.79 4.81
CA TRP A 1 -28.52 11.73 6.12
C TRP A 1 -28.39 10.26 6.50
N GLN A 2 -27.19 9.69 6.31
CA GLN A 2 -26.92 8.28 6.63
C GLN A 2 -27.01 8.08 8.15
N ALA A 3 -27.65 6.99 8.58
CA ALA A 3 -28.04 6.79 9.97
C ALA A 3 -26.82 6.63 10.90
N PRO A 4 -26.87 7.14 12.15
CA PRO A 4 -25.74 7.13 13.10
C PRO A 4 -25.08 5.76 13.33
N ILE A 5 -25.86 4.68 13.20
CA ILE A 5 -25.43 3.29 13.41
C ILE A 5 -24.43 2.83 12.33
N GLU A 6 -24.58 3.33 11.10
CA GLU A 6 -23.73 2.93 9.96
C GLU A 6 -22.34 3.58 10.01
N PHE A 7 -22.23 4.76 10.64
CA PHE A 7 -20.95 5.43 10.87
C PHE A 7 -20.19 4.81 12.04
N ALA A 8 -20.89 4.41 13.11
CA ALA A 8 -20.29 3.73 14.25
C ALA A 8 -19.60 2.43 13.82
N SER A 9 -20.30 1.58 13.04
CA SER A 9 -19.73 0.29 12.58
C SER A 9 -18.50 0.45 11.69
N LYS A 10 -18.49 1.44 10.78
CA LYS A 10 -17.33 1.74 9.92
C LYS A 10 -16.15 2.26 10.75
N THR A 11 -16.41 3.08 11.76
CA THR A 11 -15.37 3.63 12.65
C THR A 11 -14.78 2.55 13.53
N ASP A 12 -15.62 1.69 14.11
CA ASP A 12 -15.21 0.56 14.96
C ASP A 12 -14.36 -0.43 14.15
N TYR A 13 -14.76 -0.73 12.91
CA TYR A 13 -13.97 -1.57 12.01
C TYR A 13 -12.55 -1.04 11.84
N TRP A 14 -12.38 0.23 11.46
CA TRP A 14 -11.05 0.80 11.21
C TRP A 14 -10.23 0.96 12.49
N SER A 15 -10.87 1.33 13.60
CA SER A 15 -10.19 1.46 14.89
C SER A 15 -9.64 0.12 15.35
N CYS A 16 -10.43 -0.95 15.23
CA CYS A 16 -9.99 -2.31 15.55
C CYS A 16 -8.93 -2.81 14.56
N HIS A 17 -9.13 -2.61 13.24
CA HIS A 17 -8.23 -3.12 12.21
C HIS A 17 -6.83 -2.48 12.27
N LEU A 18 -6.75 -1.21 12.66
CA LEU A 18 -5.48 -0.47 12.76
C LEU A 18 -4.94 -0.37 14.19
N ALA A 19 -5.57 -1.03 15.17
CA ALA A 19 -5.21 -0.90 16.59
C ALA A 19 -3.75 -1.29 16.90
N GLN A 20 -3.17 -2.21 16.12
CA GLN A 20 -1.80 -2.70 16.28
C GLN A 20 -0.93 -2.42 15.06
N ALA A 21 -1.40 -1.55 14.16
CA ALA A 21 -0.66 -1.23 12.95
C ALA A 21 0.68 -0.55 13.30
N PRO A 22 1.76 -0.88 12.58
CA PRO A 22 3.06 -0.25 12.78
C PRO A 22 2.98 1.24 12.49
N THR A 23 3.59 2.04 13.35
CA THR A 23 3.57 3.51 13.24
C THR A 23 4.50 4.04 12.15
N THR A 24 5.50 3.26 11.74
CA THR A 24 6.48 3.67 10.72
C THR A 24 6.98 2.48 9.92
N LEU A 25 7.13 2.70 8.61
CA LEU A 25 7.84 1.82 7.69
C LEU A 25 9.34 2.17 7.71
N GLU A 26 10.16 1.18 8.07
CA GLU A 26 11.62 1.27 8.26
C GLU A 26 12.37 0.93 6.96
N LEU A 27 12.40 1.88 6.02
CA LEU A 27 13.16 1.70 4.78
C LEU A 27 14.62 2.11 4.96
N PRO A 28 15.58 1.47 4.26
CA PRO A 28 16.95 1.94 4.20
C PRO A 28 17.00 3.27 3.42
N THR A 29 17.15 4.39 4.15
CA THR A 29 17.19 5.74 3.56
C THR A 29 18.61 6.26 3.43
N ASP A 30 18.89 6.98 2.33
CA ASP A 30 20.22 7.57 2.07
C ASP A 30 20.62 8.66 3.09
N ARG A 31 19.64 9.23 3.80
CA ARG A 31 19.81 10.31 4.78
C ARG A 31 18.91 10.08 5.99
N PRO A 32 19.27 10.60 7.19
CA PRO A 32 18.41 10.53 8.35
C PRO A 32 17.09 11.28 8.11
N ARG A 33 16.00 10.76 8.67
CA ARG A 33 14.66 11.38 8.60
C ARG A 33 14.68 12.71 9.38
N PRO A 34 14.29 13.85 8.77
CA PRO A 34 14.19 15.11 9.48
C PRO A 34 13.03 15.08 10.49
N ALA A 35 13.18 15.79 11.61
CA ALA A 35 12.14 15.89 12.63
C ALA A 35 10.85 16.57 12.15
N ILE A 36 10.97 17.46 11.14
CA ILE A 36 9.85 18.15 10.51
C ILE A 36 9.82 17.75 9.03
N GLN A 37 8.65 17.32 8.56
CA GLN A 37 8.44 16.91 7.17
C GLN A 37 8.62 18.10 6.23
N THR A 38 9.43 17.93 5.18
CA THR A 38 9.81 19.02 4.25
C THR A 38 9.06 19.01 2.92
N TYR A 39 8.24 17.97 2.67
CA TYR A 39 7.44 17.73 1.44
C TYR A 39 8.20 17.77 0.10
N ARG A 40 9.54 17.91 0.11
CA ARG A 40 10.37 17.89 -1.10
C ARG A 40 10.43 16.48 -1.66
N GLY A 41 10.03 16.32 -2.92
CA GLY A 41 10.01 15.03 -3.60
C GLY A 41 10.36 15.14 -5.08
N ARG A 42 10.57 13.98 -5.72
CA ARG A 42 10.78 13.84 -7.16
C ARG A 42 10.03 12.60 -7.64
N VAL A 43 9.43 12.67 -8.82
CA VAL A 43 8.77 11.53 -9.47
C VAL A 43 9.75 10.86 -10.43
N ILE A 44 9.83 9.53 -10.37
CA ILE A 44 10.59 8.71 -11.32
C ILE A 44 9.61 7.74 -11.97
N SER A 45 9.38 7.90 -13.27
CA SER A 45 8.47 7.04 -14.02
C SER A 45 9.22 5.89 -14.70
N ARG A 46 8.63 4.70 -14.63
CA ARG A 46 9.09 3.49 -15.32
C ARG A 46 7.87 2.78 -15.90
N SER A 47 8.02 2.27 -17.12
CA SER A 47 6.99 1.50 -17.81
C SER A 47 7.37 0.03 -17.82
N LEU A 48 6.38 -0.84 -17.62
CA LEU A 48 6.54 -2.27 -17.81
C LEU A 48 6.42 -2.60 -19.30
N GLY A 49 7.30 -3.44 -19.82
CA GLY A 49 7.22 -3.90 -21.21
C GLY A 49 5.98 -4.76 -21.44
N LYS A 50 5.48 -4.80 -22.69
CA LYS A 50 4.25 -5.52 -23.06
C LYS A 50 4.19 -6.95 -22.55
N THR A 51 5.30 -7.69 -22.66
CA THR A 51 5.38 -9.09 -22.20
C THR A 51 5.18 -9.21 -20.70
N LEU A 52 5.74 -8.29 -19.91
CA LEU A 52 5.58 -8.32 -18.46
C LEU A 52 4.16 -7.92 -18.04
N SER A 53 3.59 -6.89 -18.69
CA SER A 53 2.20 -6.49 -18.45
C SER A 53 1.23 -7.65 -18.72
N ALA A 54 1.37 -8.34 -19.85
CA ALA A 54 0.53 -9.49 -20.18
C ALA A 54 0.63 -10.64 -19.16
N ARG A 55 1.83 -10.85 -18.57
CA ARG A 55 2.01 -11.86 -17.51
C ARG A 55 1.33 -11.44 -16.20
N ILE A 56 1.34 -10.15 -15.86
CA ILE A 56 0.63 -9.61 -14.70
C ILE A 56 -0.88 -9.77 -14.89
N ASP A 57 -1.39 -9.47 -16.08
CA ASP A 57 -2.82 -9.64 -16.39
C ASP A 57 -3.25 -11.10 -16.26
N ALA A 58 -2.47 -12.02 -16.85
CA ALA A 58 -2.73 -13.45 -16.75
C ALA A 58 -2.69 -13.97 -15.30
N LEU A 59 -1.70 -13.52 -14.49
CA LEU A 59 -1.62 -13.88 -13.08
C LEU A 59 -2.83 -13.35 -12.29
N SER A 60 -3.25 -12.12 -12.57
CA SER A 60 -4.40 -11.50 -11.90
C SER A 60 -5.67 -12.30 -12.17
N GLN A 61 -5.91 -12.66 -13.43
CA GLN A 61 -7.05 -13.49 -13.83
C GLN A 61 -7.01 -14.88 -13.17
N ALA A 62 -5.83 -15.51 -13.12
CA ALA A 62 -5.66 -16.82 -12.49
C ALA A 62 -5.94 -16.84 -10.98
N GLN A 63 -5.87 -15.67 -10.31
CA GLN A 63 -6.18 -15.50 -8.90
C GLN A 63 -7.55 -14.82 -8.67
N GLU A 64 -8.38 -14.73 -9.72
CA GLU A 64 -9.69 -14.05 -9.69
C GLU A 64 -9.60 -12.59 -9.17
N GLY A 65 -8.44 -11.97 -9.35
CA GLY A 65 -8.10 -10.64 -8.88
C GLY A 65 -7.94 -9.62 -10.00
N THR A 66 -7.75 -8.37 -9.60
CA THR A 66 -7.46 -7.28 -10.54
C THR A 66 -5.95 -7.05 -10.69
N PRO A 67 -5.47 -6.50 -11.82
CA PRO A 67 -4.07 -6.09 -11.96
C PRO A 67 -3.61 -5.14 -10.83
N PHE A 68 -4.51 -4.30 -10.32
CA PHE A 68 -4.26 -3.46 -9.15
C PHE A 68 -3.90 -4.29 -7.91
N MET A 69 -4.70 -5.32 -7.58
CA MET A 69 -4.43 -6.18 -6.41
C MET A 69 -3.09 -6.90 -6.55
N THR A 70 -2.77 -7.42 -7.75
CA THR A 70 -1.49 -8.09 -8.02
C THR A 70 -0.31 -7.14 -7.86
N LEU A 71 -0.41 -5.92 -8.40
CA LEU A 71 0.63 -4.91 -8.26
C LEU A 71 0.77 -4.41 -6.81
N LEU A 72 -0.34 -4.26 -6.08
CA LEU A 72 -0.34 -3.90 -4.67
C LEU A 72 0.34 -4.98 -3.82
N ALA A 73 0.06 -6.26 -4.09
CA ALA A 73 0.71 -7.38 -3.43
C ALA A 73 2.22 -7.41 -3.74
N LEU A 74 2.60 -7.21 -5.01
CA LEU A 74 4.01 -7.11 -5.41
C LEU A 74 4.71 -5.93 -4.71
N PHE A 75 4.03 -4.79 -4.59
CA PHE A 75 4.56 -3.64 -3.87
C PHE A 75 4.72 -3.94 -2.38
N ASN A 76 3.77 -4.64 -1.75
CA ASN A 76 3.91 -5.09 -0.36
C ASN A 76 5.12 -6.03 -0.17
N VAL A 77 5.31 -7.00 -1.07
CA VAL A 77 6.49 -7.88 -1.08
C VAL A 77 7.79 -7.08 -1.25
N LEU A 78 7.80 -6.09 -2.13
CA LEU A 78 8.95 -5.21 -2.30
C LEU A 78 9.27 -4.49 -0.99
N LEU A 79 8.28 -3.85 -0.37
CA LEU A 79 8.47 -3.12 0.90
C LEU A 79 8.97 -4.06 2.01
N ASN A 80 8.35 -5.24 2.15
CA ASN A 80 8.79 -6.28 3.09
C ASN A 80 10.27 -6.65 2.91
N ARG A 81 10.72 -6.83 1.66
CA ARG A 81 12.13 -7.17 1.39
C ARG A 81 13.10 -6.06 1.74
N TYR A 82 12.69 -4.80 1.62
CA TYR A 82 13.54 -3.65 1.93
C TYR A 82 13.54 -3.31 3.41
N SER A 83 12.41 -3.42 4.10
CA SER A 83 12.29 -3.06 5.52
C SER A 83 12.49 -4.23 6.49
N GLY A 84 12.32 -5.46 6.03
CA GLY A 84 12.24 -6.64 6.89
C GLY A 84 10.94 -6.74 7.70
N GLN A 85 10.01 -5.80 7.55
CA GLN A 85 8.75 -5.77 8.31
C GLN A 85 7.70 -6.68 7.66
N GLN A 86 7.01 -7.47 8.49
CA GLN A 86 5.95 -8.38 8.03
C GLN A 86 4.56 -7.72 8.00
N ASP A 87 4.34 -6.71 8.85
CA ASP A 87 3.13 -5.90 8.85
C ASP A 87 3.42 -4.54 8.19
N ILE A 88 2.61 -4.17 7.20
CA ILE A 88 2.84 -3.01 6.33
C ILE A 88 1.49 -2.37 5.99
N VAL A 89 1.36 -1.09 6.35
CA VAL A 89 0.19 -0.27 6.00
C VAL A 89 0.46 0.46 4.68
N ILE A 90 -0.43 0.27 3.69
CA ILE A 90 -0.36 0.94 2.39
C ILE A 90 -1.64 1.75 2.20
N GLY A 91 -1.50 3.08 2.04
CA GLY A 91 -2.63 3.95 1.72
C GLY A 91 -2.99 3.90 0.23
N THR A 92 -4.24 3.58 -0.09
CA THR A 92 -4.76 3.54 -1.46
C THR A 92 -5.92 4.54 -1.61
N PRO A 93 -5.77 5.62 -2.37
CA PRO A 93 -6.87 6.55 -2.60
C PRO A 93 -7.97 5.88 -3.43
N ILE A 94 -9.23 6.11 -3.06
CA ILE A 94 -10.43 5.68 -3.80
C ILE A 94 -11.17 6.91 -4.33
N ALA A 95 -11.85 6.77 -5.47
CA ALA A 95 -12.61 7.83 -6.15
C ALA A 95 -14.12 7.70 -5.89
#